data_AF-A0A9D1M080-F1
#
_entry.id   AF-A0A9D1M080-F1
#
_cell.length_a   1.000
_cell.length_b   1.000
_cell.length_c   1.000
_cell.angle_alpha   90.00
_cell.angle_beta   90.00
_cell.angle_gamma   90.00
#
_symmetry.space_group_name_H-M   'P 1'
#
loop_
_entity.id
_entity.type
_entity.pdbx_description
1 polymer ?
#
loop_
_entity_poly.entity_id
_entity_poly.type
_entity_poly.pdbx_seq_one_letter_code
_entity_poly.pdbx_strand_id
1 'polypeptide(L)'
;MYSWEGKHFSITDPKNVSTVVYQINETEKELQKQAPRYTVTRLDFTEELQGDLKKKTFYVDNPSEDKDELVILSFGKDKVVINMAVLQDDKVTVAKKPVPFKFNTLYSEEDTEYKEFKYTPNLKRPISIIDPETAEEVKPVLYFDEETNEIKGKCKLKAHKSYFAFEIRDKKDTNNK
;
A
#
# COMPACT_ATOMS: atom_id res chain seq x y z
N MET A 1 -10.08 -26.09 12.74
CA MET A 1 -10.65 -24.98 13.55
C MET A 1 -9.97 -23.74 13.00
N TYR A 2 -10.64 -22.96 12.15
CA TYR A 2 -10.04 -21.73 11.61
C TYR A 2 -10.07 -20.70 12.74
N SER A 3 -8.93 -20.45 13.38
CA SER A 3 -8.80 -19.31 14.29
C SER A 3 -8.76 -18.06 13.41
N TRP A 4 -9.86 -17.28 13.40
CA TRP A 4 -9.82 -15.89 12.98
C TRP A 4 -9.07 -15.06 14.03
N GLU A 5 -7.79 -15.35 14.22
CA GLU A 5 -6.90 -14.54 15.05
C GLU A 5 -6.20 -13.56 14.14
N GLY A 6 -6.85 -12.42 13.91
CA GLY A 6 -6.18 -11.28 13.29
C GLY A 6 -4.98 -10.86 14.15
N LYS A 7 -3.90 -10.41 13.50
CA LYS A 7 -2.73 -9.87 14.20
C LYS A 7 -2.82 -8.36 14.31
N HIS A 8 -2.15 -7.78 15.30
CA HIS A 8 -2.08 -6.33 15.44
C HIS A 8 -0.73 -5.87 16.00
N PHE A 9 -0.37 -4.63 15.69
CA PHE A 9 0.83 -4.01 16.23
C PHE A 9 0.64 -2.50 16.30
N SER A 10 1.38 -1.83 17.18
CA SER A 10 1.30 -0.38 17.33
C SER A 10 2.53 0.34 16.81
N ILE A 11 2.32 1.50 16.19
CA ILE A 11 3.34 2.50 15.86
C ILE A 11 2.94 3.80 16.55
N THR A 12 3.90 4.49 17.16
CA THR A 12 3.67 5.80 17.76
C THR A 12 4.20 6.88 16.83
N ASP A 13 3.29 7.67 16.28
CA ASP A 13 3.60 8.81 15.45
C ASP A 13 3.95 10.03 16.31
N PRO A 14 5.10 10.69 16.06
CA PRO A 14 5.37 11.99 16.64
C PRO A 14 4.46 13.06 16.03
N LYS A 15 4.44 14.24 16.66
CA LYS A 15 3.69 15.40 16.17
C LYS A 15 4.00 15.69 14.69
N ASN A 16 2.95 15.93 13.90
CA ASN A 16 3.01 16.21 12.46
C ASN A 16 3.58 15.07 11.60
N VAL A 17 3.54 13.83 12.11
CA VAL A 17 3.77 12.63 11.31
C VAL A 17 2.47 11.83 11.26
N SER A 18 2.16 11.28 10.09
CA SER A 18 1.08 10.32 9.92
C SER A 18 1.63 9.07 9.24
N THR A 19 1.59 7.95 9.95
CA THR A 19 1.97 6.64 9.40
C THR A 19 0.74 5.90 8.87
N VAL A 20 0.91 5.28 7.71
CA VAL A 20 0.01 4.27 7.15
C VAL A 20 0.81 3.01 6.84
N VAL A 21 0.15 1.86 6.90
CA VAL A 21 0.79 0.57 6.65
C VAL A 21 0.00 -0.21 5.61
N TYR A 22 0.73 -0.91 4.75
CA TYR A 22 0.16 -1.81 3.75
C TYR A 22 0.73 -3.22 3.96
N GLN A 23 -0.13 -4.23 3.93
CA GLN A 23 0.28 -5.63 3.79
C GLN A 23 0.57 -5.92 2.31
N ILE A 24 1.74 -6.50 2.04
CA ILE A 24 2.10 -7.04 0.73
C ILE A 24 1.62 -8.49 0.67
N ASN A 25 0.84 -8.80 -0.36
CA ASN A 25 0.26 -10.11 -0.59
C ASN A 25 0.78 -10.68 -1.91
N GLU A 26 1.17 -11.95 -1.95
CA GLU A 26 1.45 -12.65 -3.21
C GLU A 26 0.14 -13.19 -3.79
N THR A 27 -0.09 -12.93 -5.07
CA THR A 27 -1.26 -13.44 -5.80
C THR A 27 -1.11 -14.94 -6.02
N GLU A 28 -2.22 -15.69 -5.98
CA GLU A 28 -2.23 -17.14 -6.24
C GLU A 28 -1.55 -17.47 -7.57
N LYS A 29 -0.71 -18.53 -7.58
CA LYS A 29 0.13 -18.89 -8.73
C LYS A 29 -0.64 -19.06 -10.04
N GLU A 30 -1.87 -19.53 -9.97
CA GLU A 30 -2.76 -19.74 -11.12
C GLU A 30 -3.20 -18.42 -11.77
N LEU A 31 -3.32 -17.35 -10.96
CA LEU A 31 -3.73 -16.02 -11.39
C LEU A 31 -2.56 -15.15 -11.85
N GLN A 32 -1.33 -15.45 -11.45
CA GLN A 32 -0.14 -14.64 -11.75
C GLN A 32 0.17 -14.48 -13.26
N LYS A 33 -0.40 -15.32 -14.14
CA LYS A 33 -0.22 -15.15 -15.60
C LYS A 33 -0.97 -13.94 -16.17
N GLN A 34 -2.03 -13.52 -15.49
CA GLN A 34 -3.02 -12.55 -15.97
C GLN A 34 -3.26 -11.43 -14.94
N ALA A 35 -2.68 -11.56 -13.75
CA ALA A 35 -2.79 -10.61 -12.65
C ALA A 35 -1.39 -10.23 -12.14
N PRO A 36 -1.23 -9.06 -11.48
CA PRO A 36 0.03 -8.68 -10.86
C PRO A 36 0.48 -9.76 -9.86
N ARG A 37 1.79 -10.02 -9.79
CA ARG A 37 2.34 -11.01 -8.86
C ARG A 37 2.13 -10.63 -7.39
N TYR A 38 2.26 -9.34 -7.10
CA TYR A 38 2.09 -8.80 -5.76
C TYR A 38 0.91 -7.84 -5.73
N THR A 39 0.23 -7.79 -4.60
CA THR A 39 -0.81 -6.80 -4.33
C THR A 39 -0.60 -6.18 -2.95
N VAL A 40 -1.19 -5.01 -2.73
CA VAL A 40 -1.10 -4.29 -1.47
C VAL A 40 -2.48 -4.06 -0.88
N THR A 41 -2.60 -4.18 0.43
CA THR A 41 -3.83 -3.92 1.19
C THR A 41 -3.51 -2.94 2.29
N ARG A 42 -4.16 -1.76 2.29
CA ARG A 42 -4.02 -0.78 3.36
C ARG A 42 -4.58 -1.39 4.65
N LEU A 43 -3.83 -1.33 5.73
CA LEU A 43 -4.27 -1.81 7.03
C LEU A 43 -5.15 -0.76 7.70
N ASP A 44 -6.24 -1.23 8.29
CA ASP A 44 -7.06 -0.43 9.20
C ASP A 44 -6.32 -0.22 10.51
N PHE A 45 -6.66 0.88 11.20
CA PHE A 45 -6.06 1.20 12.49
C PHE A 45 -7.02 1.94 13.42
N THR A 46 -6.77 1.83 14.71
CA THR A 46 -7.30 2.74 15.74
C THR A 46 -6.21 3.73 16.15
N GLU A 47 -6.61 4.92 16.58
CA GLU A 47 -5.68 5.97 17.03
C GLU A 47 -6.04 6.41 18.45
N GLU A 48 -5.02 6.47 19.32
CA GLU A 48 -5.10 7.01 20.67
C GLU A 48 -4.15 8.22 20.79
N LEU A 49 -4.65 9.33 21.32
CA LEU A 49 -3.83 10.52 21.61
C LEU A 49 -3.13 10.38 22.96
N GLN A 50 -1.81 10.55 22.97
CA GLN A 50 -0.98 10.57 24.17
C GLN A 50 -0.16 11.86 24.20
N GLY A 51 -0.77 12.94 24.68
CA GLY A 51 -0.22 14.28 24.59
C GLY A 51 -0.12 14.75 23.13
N ASP A 52 1.10 15.05 22.67
CA ASP A 52 1.38 15.41 21.27
C ASP A 52 1.67 14.20 20.36
N LEU A 53 1.66 12.98 20.93
CA LEU A 53 1.91 11.73 20.19
C LEU A 53 0.59 11.04 19.82
N LYS A 54 0.60 10.30 18.72
CA LYS A 54 -0.51 9.47 18.27
C LYS A 54 -0.08 8.01 18.24
N LYS A 55 -0.63 7.19 19.14
CA LYS A 55 -0.41 5.74 19.08
C LYS A 55 -1.45 5.14 18.12
N LYS A 56 -0.98 4.63 16.99
CA LYS A 56 -1.80 3.92 16.01
C LYS A 56 -1.64 2.42 16.19
N THR A 57 -2.74 1.69 16.32
CA THR A 57 -2.74 0.21 16.37
C THR A 57 -3.32 -0.31 15.06
N PHE A 58 -2.47 -0.95 14.26
CA PHE A 58 -2.82 -1.50 12.95
C PHE A 58 -3.29 -2.94 13.08
N TYR A 59 -4.27 -3.33 12.26
CA TYR A 59 -4.86 -4.67 12.25
C TYR A 59 -4.57 -5.38 10.94
N VAL A 60 -4.20 -6.65 11.04
CA VAL A 60 -3.98 -7.56 9.91
C VAL A 60 -5.06 -8.64 9.99
N ASP A 61 -6.09 -8.49 9.16
CA ASP A 61 -7.28 -9.35 9.21
C ASP A 61 -7.02 -10.79 8.75
N ASN A 62 -6.18 -10.93 7.72
CA ASN A 62 -5.81 -12.22 7.13
C ASN A 62 -4.28 -12.39 7.21
N PRO A 63 -3.73 -12.66 8.41
CA PRO A 63 -2.30 -12.85 8.58
C PRO A 63 -1.87 -14.18 7.96
N SER A 64 -0.65 -14.22 7.43
CA SER A 64 -0.02 -15.44 6.95
C SER A 64 0.35 -16.38 8.09
N GLU A 65 0.42 -17.68 7.81
CA GLU A 65 0.84 -18.71 8.77
C GLU A 65 2.30 -18.53 9.22
N ASP A 66 3.19 -18.08 8.32
CA ASP A 66 4.62 -17.86 8.60
C ASP A 66 4.90 -16.41 8.98
N LYS A 67 4.75 -15.50 8.00
CA LYS A 67 5.05 -14.09 8.16
C LYS A 67 4.32 -13.23 7.14
N ASP A 68 4.09 -11.98 7.52
CA ASP A 68 3.49 -10.96 6.66
C ASP A 68 4.52 -9.89 6.30
N GLU A 69 4.66 -9.61 5.01
CA GLU A 69 5.48 -8.51 4.53
C GLU A 69 4.65 -7.21 4.55
N LEU A 70 5.24 -6.14 5.08
CA LEU A 70 4.59 -4.85 5.30
C LEU A 70 5.39 -3.72 4.63
N VAL A 71 4.68 -2.74 4.08
CA VAL A 71 5.23 -1.41 3.73
C VAL A 71 4.71 -0.42 4.76
N ILE A 72 5.61 0.20 5.51
CA ILE A 72 5.30 1.27 6.46
C ILE A 72 5.71 2.60 5.81
N LEU A 73 4.74 3.49 5.61
CA LEU A 73 4.92 4.82 5.05
C LEU A 73 4.63 5.85 6.13
N SER A 74 5.65 6.59 6.56
CA SER A 74 5.51 7.68 7.52
C SER A 74 5.64 9.02 6.81
N PHE A 75 4.53 9.74 6.70
CA PHE A 75 4.44 11.05 6.06
C PHE A 75 4.75 12.13 7.09
N GLY A 76 5.85 12.84 6.92
CA GLY A 76 6.14 14.09 7.61
C GLY A 76 5.93 15.28 6.68
N LYS A 77 6.14 16.50 7.20
CA LYS A 77 5.90 17.75 6.47
C LYS A 77 6.55 17.81 5.08
N ASP A 78 7.83 17.43 4.98
CA ASP A 78 8.62 17.61 3.75
C ASP A 78 9.24 16.30 3.22
N LYS A 79 8.91 15.16 3.83
CA LYS A 79 9.51 13.86 3.48
C LYS A 79 8.58 12.69 3.81
N VAL A 80 8.73 11.63 3.03
CA VAL A 80 8.11 10.33 3.30
C VAL A 80 9.21 9.34 3.65
N VAL A 81 9.11 8.70 4.81
CA VAL A 81 10.00 7.60 5.21
C VAL A 81 9.33 6.29 4.84
N ILE A 82 10.07 5.44 4.14
CA ILE A 82 9.59 4.17 3.59
C ILE A 82 10.38 3.05 4.26
N ASN A 83 9.69 2.22 5.03
CA ASN A 83 10.28 1.04 5.65
C ASN A 83 9.56 -0.22 5.19
N MET A 84 10.34 -1.20 4.74
CA MET A 84 9.84 -2.55 4.57
C MET A 84 9.97 -3.28 5.91
N ALA A 85 8.94 -4.01 6.31
CA ALA A 85 8.93 -4.74 7.56
C ALA A 85 8.34 -6.14 7.39
N VAL A 86 8.62 -7.00 8.36
CA VAL A 86 8.05 -8.34 8.49
C VAL A 86 7.36 -8.41 9.83
N LEU A 87 6.09 -8.81 9.83
CA LEU A 87 5.34 -9.20 11.01
C LEU A 87 5.39 -10.73 11.14
N GLN A 88 5.97 -11.20 12.23
CA GLN A 88 6.07 -12.63 12.55
C GLN A 88 5.80 -12.83 14.04
N ASP A 89 5.04 -13.88 14.36
CA ASP A 89 4.45 -14.13 15.69
C ASP A 89 3.57 -12.96 16.16
N ASP A 90 4.15 -11.90 16.72
CA ASP A 90 3.52 -10.60 17.03
C ASP A 90 4.54 -9.45 16.99
N LYS A 91 5.65 -9.65 16.27
CA LYS A 91 6.79 -8.74 16.24
C LYS A 91 6.99 -8.19 14.84
N VAL A 92 7.00 -6.86 14.76
CA VAL A 92 7.39 -6.14 13.55
C VAL A 92 8.90 -5.93 13.55
N THR A 93 9.56 -6.37 12.48
CA THR A 93 11.00 -6.19 12.28
C THR A 93 11.26 -5.55 10.93
N VAL A 94 12.17 -4.56 10.86
CA VAL A 94 12.54 -3.93 9.59
C VAL A 94 13.29 -4.93 8.71
N ALA A 95 12.81 -5.10 7.48
CA ALA A 95 13.36 -6.05 6.52
C ALA A 95 14.64 -5.50 5.87
N LYS A 96 15.71 -6.29 5.87
CA LYS A 96 17.00 -5.93 5.23
C LYS A 96 17.03 -6.17 3.72
N LYS A 97 16.17 -7.06 3.20
CA LYS A 97 16.06 -7.37 1.77
C LYS A 97 14.82 -6.67 1.23
N PRO A 98 14.94 -5.62 0.41
CA PRO A 98 13.77 -4.92 -0.11
C PRO A 98 13.05 -5.79 -1.15
N VAL A 99 11.73 -5.85 -1.04
CA VAL A 99 10.85 -6.19 -2.17
C VAL A 99 11.01 -5.08 -3.22
N PRO A 100 10.99 -5.38 -4.54
CA PRO A 100 11.11 -4.35 -5.57
C PRO A 100 9.98 -3.33 -5.43
N PHE A 101 10.35 -2.14 -4.99
CA PHE A 101 9.45 -1.05 -4.67
C PHE A 101 9.77 0.12 -5.57
N LYS A 102 8.79 0.58 -6.33
CA LYS A 102 8.88 1.80 -7.12
C LYS A 102 7.98 2.85 -6.49
N PHE A 103 8.47 4.07 -6.36
CA PHE A 103 7.66 5.21 -5.97
C PHE A 103 7.90 6.41 -6.87
N ASN A 104 6.85 7.22 -7.00
CA ASN A 104 6.84 8.46 -7.76
C ASN A 104 6.10 9.53 -6.95
N THR A 105 6.58 10.77 -7.05
CA THR A 105 5.80 11.95 -6.67
C THR A 105 5.09 12.46 -7.91
N LEU A 106 3.79 12.73 -7.79
CA LEU A 106 2.92 13.15 -8.88
C LEU A 106 2.43 14.56 -8.58
N TYR A 107 2.53 15.45 -9.56
CA TYR A 107 2.00 16.80 -9.50
C TYR A 107 1.49 17.16 -10.89
N SER A 108 0.35 17.86 -10.94
CA SER A 108 -0.26 18.34 -12.17
C SER A 108 -0.85 19.72 -11.94
N GLU A 109 -0.74 20.61 -12.92
CA GLU A 109 -1.41 21.92 -12.90
C GLU A 109 -2.90 21.82 -13.22
N GLU A 110 -3.31 20.72 -13.86
CA GLU A 110 -4.70 20.45 -14.23
C GLU A 110 -5.19 19.14 -13.60
N ASP A 111 -6.51 18.97 -13.50
CA ASP A 111 -7.11 17.71 -13.10
C ASP A 111 -6.71 16.62 -14.10
N THR A 112 -6.13 15.52 -13.62
CA THR A 112 -5.57 14.48 -14.49
C THR A 112 -5.94 13.07 -14.04
N GLU A 113 -5.94 12.13 -14.98
CA GLU A 113 -6.12 10.71 -14.69
C GLU A 113 -4.75 10.02 -14.62
N TYR A 114 -4.52 9.27 -13.54
CA TYR A 114 -3.25 8.59 -13.29
C TYR A 114 -3.49 7.37 -12.39
N LYS A 115 -2.85 6.23 -12.58
CA LYS A 115 -2.34 5.59 -13.79
C LYS A 115 -3.36 4.47 -14.07
N GLU A 116 -3.52 4.02 -15.31
CA GLU A 116 -4.29 2.80 -15.56
C GLU A 116 -3.54 1.57 -15.01
N PHE A 117 -4.19 0.77 -14.18
CA PHE A 117 -3.63 -0.48 -13.66
C PHE A 117 -4.69 -1.58 -13.56
N LYS A 118 -4.21 -2.81 -13.68
CA LYS A 118 -5.04 -4.02 -13.60
C LYS A 118 -5.32 -4.41 -12.16
N TYR A 119 -6.48 -5.03 -11.96
CA TYR A 119 -6.86 -5.66 -10.70
C TYR A 119 -6.79 -7.17 -10.81
N THR A 120 -6.52 -7.83 -9.68
CA THR A 120 -6.82 -9.26 -9.53
C THR A 120 -8.35 -9.47 -9.52
N PRO A 121 -8.84 -10.69 -9.78
CA PRO A 121 -10.28 -11.01 -9.70
C PRO A 121 -10.93 -10.66 -8.36
N ASN A 122 -10.18 -10.69 -7.25
CA ASN A 122 -10.62 -10.27 -5.92
C ASN A 122 -10.41 -8.77 -5.64
N LEU A 123 -10.31 -7.94 -6.68
CA LEU A 123 -10.18 -6.47 -6.61
C LEU A 123 -8.98 -5.97 -5.78
N LYS A 124 -7.86 -6.71 -5.80
CA LYS A 124 -6.58 -6.25 -5.26
C LYS A 124 -5.68 -5.69 -6.38
N ARG A 125 -4.74 -4.83 -6.00
CA ARG A 125 -3.86 -4.09 -6.93
C ARG A 125 -2.43 -3.98 -6.38
N PRO A 126 -1.41 -3.79 -7.23
CA PRO A 126 0.00 -3.68 -6.81
C PRO A 126 0.40 -2.27 -6.38
N ILE A 127 -0.48 -1.28 -6.61
CA ILE A 127 -0.21 0.15 -6.55
C ILE A 127 -1.19 0.85 -5.62
N SER A 128 -0.70 1.86 -4.91
CA SER A 128 -1.54 2.80 -4.15
C SER A 128 -1.05 4.23 -4.38
N ILE A 129 -1.99 5.17 -4.32
CA ILE A 129 -1.75 6.61 -4.46
C ILE A 129 -2.29 7.29 -3.22
N ILE A 130 -1.45 8.10 -2.58
CA ILE A 130 -1.70 8.67 -1.28
C ILE A 130 -1.49 10.17 -1.38
N ASP A 131 -2.40 10.93 -0.79
CA ASP A 131 -2.19 12.34 -0.52
C ASP A 131 -1.21 12.50 0.65
N PRO A 132 0.02 13.00 0.43
CA PRO A 132 1.05 13.06 1.45
C PRO A 132 0.73 14.03 2.60
N GLU A 133 -0.19 14.98 2.40
CA GLU A 133 -0.58 15.94 3.44
C GLU A 133 -1.56 15.31 4.45
N THR A 134 -2.48 14.49 3.95
CA THR A 134 -3.53 13.85 4.77
C THR A 134 -3.22 12.40 5.11
N ALA A 135 -2.24 11.80 4.45
CA ALA A 135 -1.97 10.37 4.42
C ALA A 135 -3.18 9.52 3.97
N GLU A 136 -4.15 10.12 3.27
CA GLU A 136 -5.31 9.42 2.74
C GLU A 136 -5.06 8.83 1.37
N GLU A 137 -5.56 7.62 1.17
CA GLU A 137 -5.49 6.95 -0.12
C GLU A 137 -6.52 7.54 -1.11
N VAL A 138 -6.06 7.87 -2.30
CA VAL A 138 -6.91 8.25 -3.43
C VAL A 138 -7.61 7.00 -3.94
N LYS A 139 -8.92 6.93 -3.72
CA LYS A 139 -9.75 5.80 -4.17
C LYS A 139 -9.78 5.75 -5.71
N PRO A 140 -9.38 4.65 -6.35
CA PRO A 140 -9.47 4.53 -7.80
C PRO A 140 -10.90 4.35 -8.26
N VAL A 141 -11.19 4.82 -9.48
CA VAL A 141 -12.42 4.53 -10.20
C VAL A 141 -12.20 3.23 -10.98
N LEU A 142 -13.02 2.23 -10.69
CA LEU A 142 -13.03 0.95 -11.39
C LEU A 142 -13.91 1.01 -12.63
N TYR A 143 -13.50 0.33 -13.68
CA TYR A 143 -14.30 0.11 -14.88
C TYR A 143 -13.93 -1.24 -15.51
N PHE A 144 -14.87 -1.77 -16.28
CA PHE A 144 -14.66 -2.95 -17.10
C PHE A 144 -14.20 -2.52 -18.49
N ASP A 145 -13.08 -3.07 -18.94
CA ASP A 145 -12.53 -2.84 -20.27
C ASP A 145 -12.99 -3.97 -21.20
N GLU A 146 -13.90 -3.65 -22.14
CA GLU A 146 -14.49 -4.63 -23.06
C GLU A 146 -13.48 -5.17 -24.09
N GLU A 147 -12.44 -4.42 -24.44
CA GLU A 147 -11.44 -4.85 -25.43
C GLU A 147 -10.54 -5.96 -24.88
N THR A 148 -10.17 -5.81 -23.60
CA THR A 148 -9.29 -6.76 -22.89
C THR A 148 -10.03 -7.77 -22.04
N ASN A 149 -11.33 -7.58 -21.80
CA ASN A 149 -12.15 -8.37 -20.88
C ASN A 149 -11.59 -8.38 -19.44
N GLU A 150 -11.06 -7.24 -18.99
CA GLU A 150 -10.40 -7.07 -17.70
C GLU A 150 -11.03 -5.97 -16.85
N ILE A 151 -10.92 -6.09 -15.51
CA ILE A 151 -11.24 -4.99 -14.59
C ILE A 151 -10.00 -4.12 -14.44
N LYS A 152 -10.15 -2.85 -14.79
CA LYS A 152 -9.11 -1.84 -14.67
C LYS A 152 -9.53 -0.76 -13.68
N GLY A 153 -8.54 -0.03 -13.18
CA GLY A 153 -8.82 1.20 -12.45
C GLY A 153 -7.81 2.28 -12.73
N LYS A 154 -8.26 3.51 -12.47
CA LYS A 154 -7.49 4.74 -12.60
C LYS A 154 -7.85 5.68 -11.47
N CYS A 155 -6.91 6.48 -10.99
CA CYS A 155 -7.21 7.53 -10.01
C CYS A 155 -7.38 8.87 -10.72
N LYS A 156 -8.30 9.69 -10.20
CA LYS A 156 -8.43 11.09 -10.58
C LYS A 156 -7.65 11.93 -9.60
N LEU A 157 -6.64 12.64 -10.09
CA LEU A 157 -5.79 13.54 -9.31
C LEU A 157 -6.27 14.97 -9.51
N LYS A 158 -6.31 15.73 -8.42
CA LYS A 158 -6.71 17.14 -8.46
C LYS A 158 -5.53 18.02 -8.88
N ALA A 159 -5.84 19.07 -9.61
CA ALA A 159 -4.92 20.15 -9.96
C ALA A 159 -4.22 20.75 -8.73
N HIS A 160 -2.99 21.20 -8.93
CA HIS A 160 -2.15 21.90 -7.95
C HIS A 160 -1.94 21.14 -6.64
N LYS A 161 -2.07 19.81 -6.68
CA LYS A 161 -1.88 18.94 -5.54
C LYS A 161 -0.84 17.87 -5.82
N SER A 162 0.03 17.64 -4.83
CA SER A 162 1.03 16.58 -4.89
C SER A 162 0.46 15.28 -4.37
N TYR A 163 0.85 14.16 -4.99
CA TYR A 163 0.49 12.82 -4.56
C TYR A 163 1.73 11.94 -4.51
N PHE A 164 1.76 11.00 -3.56
CA PHE A 164 2.76 9.95 -3.47
C PHE A 164 2.17 8.66 -4.00
N ALA A 165 2.76 8.09 -5.05
CA ALA A 165 2.35 6.81 -5.59
C ALA A 165 3.45 5.77 -5.40
N PHE A 166 3.09 4.56 -4.99
CA PHE A 166 4.03 3.44 -4.92
C PHE A 166 3.45 2.16 -5.50
N GLU A 167 4.32 1.32 -6.04
CA GLU A 167 3.99 0.06 -6.72
C GLU A 167 4.99 -1.02 -6.29
N ILE A 168 4.47 -2.19 -5.89
CA ILE A 168 5.27 -3.40 -5.65
C ILE A 168 5.41 -4.16 -6.97
N ARG A 169 6.64 -4.49 -7.35
CA ARG A 169 6.98 -5.12 -8.62
C ARG A 169 7.72 -6.44 -8.43
N ASP A 170 7.80 -7.25 -9.48
CA ASP A 170 8.68 -8.42 -9.49
C ASP A 170 10.12 -8.00 -9.83
N LYS A 171 11.11 -8.74 -9.32
CA LYS A 171 12.54 -8.53 -9.62
C LYS A 171 12.86 -8.70 -11.10
N LYS A 172 12.03 -9.45 -11.83
CA LYS A 172 12.17 -9.61 -13.28
C LYS A 172 11.86 -8.32 -14.04
N ASP A 173 11.04 -7.43 -13.49
CA ASP A 173 10.65 -6.17 -14.14
C ASP A 173 11.69 -5.06 -14.01
N THR A 174 12.69 -5.22 -13.13
CA THR A 174 13.76 -4.22 -12.93
C THR A 174 14.88 -4.28 -13.97
N ASN A 175 14.91 -5.30 -14.84
CA ASN A 175 15.98 -5.48 -15.85
C ASN A 175 15.66 -4.90 -17.24
N ASN A 176 14.53 -4.22 -17.43
CA ASN A 176 14.26 -3.46 -18.65
C ASN A 176 14.45 -1.96 -18.38
N LYS A 177 15.71 -1.52 -18.37
CA LYS A 177 16.11 -0.13 -18.58
C LYS A 177 17.40 -0.09 -19.37
#